data_AF-A0A095WI06-F1
#
_entry.id   AF-A0A095WI06-F1
#
_cell.length_a   1.000
_cell.length_b   1.000
_cell.length_c   1.000
_cell.angle_alpha   90.00
_cell.angle_beta   90.00
_cell.angle_gamma   90.00
#
_symmetry.space_group_name_H-M   'P 1'
#
loop_
_entity.id
_entity.type
_entity.pdbx_description
1 polymer ?
#
loop_
_entity_poly.entity_id
_entity_poly.type
_entity_poly.pdbx_seq_one_letter_code
_entity_poly.pdbx_strand_id
1 'polypeptide(L)' 'MRALRKGQAAIFNLTKDICGEARIVERAFGIGPSALTEAAALLAQNLED' A
#
# COMPACT_ATOMS: atom_id res chain seq x y z
N MET A 1 13.41 3.81 7.42
CA MET A 1 12.13 3.56 8.13
C MET A 1 12.34 2.78 9.42
N ARG A 2 12.05 3.39 10.57
CA ARG A 2 12.32 2.84 11.91
C ARG A 2 11.56 1.53 12.19
N ALA A 3 10.38 1.36 11.59
CA ALA A 3 9.57 0.14 11.71
C ALA A 3 10.16 -1.05 10.92
N LEU A 4 10.64 -0.83 9.69
CA LEU A 4 11.33 -1.87 8.91
C LEU A 4 12.61 -2.36 9.60
N ARG A 5 13.39 -1.43 10.17
CA ARG A 5 14.62 -1.76 10.93
C ARG A 5 14.35 -2.51 12.24
N LYS A 6 13.11 -2.50 12.73
CA LYS A 6 12.68 -3.17 13.98
C LYS A 6 12.02 -4.53 13.73
N GLY A 7 12.09 -5.07 12.50
CA GLY A 7 11.44 -6.34 12.19
C GLY A 7 9.92 -6.26 12.09
N GLN A 8 9.32 -5.05 12.06
CA GLN A 8 7.88 -4.87 11.84
C GLN A 8 7.50 -5.00 10.35
N ALA A 9 8.38 -5.60 9.53
CA ALA A 9 8.12 -5.91 8.13
C ALA A 9 6.86 -6.78 7.95
N ALA A 10 6.50 -7.60 8.95
CA ALA A 10 5.26 -8.36 8.97
C ALA A 10 3.99 -7.48 8.98
N ILE A 11 4.02 -6.30 9.62
CA ILE A 11 2.90 -5.33 9.59
C ILE A 11 2.78 -4.69 8.21
N PHE A 12 3.91 -4.53 7.52
CA PHE A 12 3.93 -4.13 6.12
C PHE A 12 3.57 -5.25 5.16
N ASN A 13 3.33 -6.46 5.70
CA ASN A 13 2.95 -7.68 5.00
C ASN A 13 3.32 -7.60 3.51
N LEU A 14 4.63 -7.66 3.24
CA LEU A 14 5.19 -7.90 1.90
C LEU A 14 4.85 -9.32 1.41
N THR A 15 3.72 -9.86 1.86
CA THR A 15 3.03 -10.93 1.18
C THR A 15 2.63 -10.39 -0.18
N LYS A 16 2.43 -11.31 -1.12
CA LYS A 16 2.21 -11.17 -2.56
C LYS A 16 1.00 -10.31 -3.00
N ASP A 17 0.55 -9.38 -2.15
CA ASP A 17 -0.64 -8.55 -2.31
C ASP A 17 -0.25 -7.06 -2.29
N ILE A 18 -0.69 -6.34 -3.31
CA ILE A 18 -0.37 -4.94 -3.62
C ILE A 18 -0.71 -3.98 -2.47
N CYS A 19 -1.60 -4.40 -1.56
CA CYS A 19 -2.07 -3.63 -0.42
C CYS A 19 -0.96 -3.31 0.60
N GLY A 20 0.03 -4.21 0.78
CA GLY A 20 1.15 -3.98 1.70
C GLY A 20 2.11 -2.90 1.22
N GLU A 21 2.40 -2.91 -0.09
CA GLU A 21 3.26 -1.93 -0.76
C GLU A 21 2.59 -0.55 -0.85
N ALA A 22 1.29 -0.52 -1.17
CA ALA A 22 0.48 0.70 -1.16
C ALA A 22 0.60 1.44 0.18
N ARG A 23 0.52 0.73 1.30
CA ARG A 23 0.62 1.33 2.64
C ARG A 23 2.00 1.92 2.96
N ILE A 24 3.07 1.38 2.38
CA ILE A 24 4.42 1.94 2.50
C ILE A 24 4.49 3.29 1.78
N VAL A 25 4.01 3.32 0.54
CA VAL A 25 4.00 4.53 -0.29
C VAL A 25 3.13 5.60 0.37
N GLU A 26 1.95 5.24 0.86
CA GLU A 26 1.06 6.17 1.57
C GLU A 26 1.77 6.82 2.76
N ARG A 27 2.46 6.04 3.60
CA ARG A 27 3.21 6.59 4.74
C ARG A 27 4.45 7.40 4.33
N ALA A 28 5.12 7.04 3.24
CA ALA A 28 6.31 7.74 2.78
C ALA A 28 5.97 9.12 2.19
N PHE A 29 4.82 9.23 1.51
CA PHE A 29 4.37 10.45 0.85
C PHE A 29 3.31 11.21 1.65
N GLY A 30 2.92 10.73 2.83
CA GLY A 30 1.91 11.38 3.70
C GLY A 30 0.49 11.32 3.13
N ILE A 31 0.21 10.32 2.29
CA ILE A 31 -1.11 10.08 1.69
C ILE A 31 -2.00 9.38 2.73
N GLY A 32 -3.30 9.67 2.69
CA GLY A 32 -4.28 9.02 3.56
C GLY A 32 -4.25 7.49 3.44
N PRO A 33 -4.60 6.77 4.51
CA PRO A 33 -4.62 5.30 4.47
C PRO A 33 -5.60 4.82 3.40
N SER A 34 -5.24 3.74 2.69
CA SER A 34 -6.07 3.09 1.67
C SER A 34 -6.33 3.88 0.39
N ALA A 35 -5.81 5.10 0.26
CA ALA A 35 -5.97 5.93 -0.93
C ALA A 35 -5.40 5.28 -2.19
N LEU A 36 -4.26 4.57 -2.09
CA LEU A 36 -3.67 3.88 -3.24
C LEU A 36 -4.45 2.61 -3.59
N THR A 37 -4.97 1.91 -2.59
CA THR A 37 -5.84 0.75 -2.81
C THR A 37 -7.14 1.16 -3.50
N GLU A 38 -7.74 2.27 -3.08
CA GLU A 38 -8.94 2.83 -3.70
C GLU A 38 -8.67 3.30 -5.13
N ALA A 39 -7.57 4.02 -5.37
CA ALA A 39 -7.17 4.44 -6.71
C ALA A 39 -6.92 3.26 -7.64
N ALA A 40 -6.26 2.19 -7.16
CA ALA A 40 -6.05 0.97 -7.94
C ALA A 40 -7.38 0.27 -8.27
N ALA A 41 -8.32 0.20 -7.34
CA ALA A 41 -9.64 -0.38 -7.57
C ALA A 41 -10.45 0.44 -8.59
N LEU A 42 -10.38 1.77 -8.53
CA LEU A 42 -11.00 2.64 -9.53
C LEU A 42 -10.36 2.47 -10.91
N LEU A 43 -9.03 2.39 -10.99
CA LEU A 43 -8.34 2.17 -12.25
C LEU A 43 -8.68 0.82 -12.86
N ALA A 44 -8.76 -0.24 -12.05
CA ALA A 44 -9.18 -1.56 -12.51
C ALA A 44 -10.59 -1.53 -13.13
N GLN A 45 -11.54 -0.86 -12.46
CA GLN A 45 -12.90 -0.69 -13.00
C GLN A 45 -12.92 0.06 -14.34
N ASN A 46 -12.10 1.12 -14.48
CA ASN A 46 -12.04 1.90 -15.73
C ASN A 46 -11.25 1.23 -16.86
N LEU A 47 -10.48 0.18 -16.57
CA LEU A 47 -9.69 -0.58 -17.55
C LEU A 47 -10.36 -1.88 -18.00
N GLU A 48 -11.45 -2.28 -17.34
CA GLU A 48 -12.27 -3.45 -17.69
C GLU A 48 -13.45 -3.09 -18.62
N ASP A 49 -13.61 -1.81 -18.98
CA ASP A 49 -14.50 -1.28 -20.04
C ASP A 49 -13.77 -1.17 -21.40
#